data_AF-A0A4Q1CW60-F1
#
_entry.id   AF-A0A4Q1CW60-F1
#
_cell.length_a   1.000
_cell.length_b   1.000
_cell.length_c   1.000
_cell.angle_alpha   90.00
_cell.angle_beta   90.00
_cell.angle_gamma   90.00
#
_symmetry.space_group_name_H-M   'P 1'
#
loop_
_entity.id
_entity.type
_entity.pdbx_description
1 polymer ?
#
loop_
_entity_poly.entity_id
_entity_poly.type
_entity_poly.pdbx_seq_one_letter_code
_entity_poly.pdbx_strand_id
1 'polypeptide(L)'
;MLPSHVHHGFRTAPIPCGWVQTGERWALWYNGRETAGVAPDGADGVRLWMEGQKMWQVKEVRAASVRQAKRYAERWCAARLYPDLPLREAVARLTDSTPIQLPPPLPGLPPTRAQQQQARRLAESGALDLTRIKEALEPRKPATISKPRPRDARKEWVRAGLRDLRGR
;
A
#
# COMPACT_ATOMS: atom_id res chain seq x y z
N MET A 1 -9.91 20.91 -8.43
CA MET A 1 -9.91 19.45 -8.23
C MET A 1 -8.53 19.06 -7.71
N LEU A 2 -8.46 18.53 -6.48
CA LEU A 2 -7.22 18.09 -5.83
C LEU A 2 -6.79 16.73 -6.39
N PRO A 3 -5.50 16.49 -6.68
CA PRO A 3 -4.98 15.13 -6.68
C PRO A 3 -4.71 14.72 -5.23
N SER A 4 -5.60 13.90 -4.68
CA SER A 4 -5.33 13.11 -3.49
C SER A 4 -4.18 12.14 -3.81
N HIS A 5 -2.97 12.44 -3.36
CA HIS A 5 -1.88 11.47 -3.34
C HIS A 5 -2.16 10.43 -2.25
N VAL A 6 -3.00 9.46 -2.60
CA VAL A 6 -3.13 8.21 -1.85
C VAL A 6 -1.83 7.46 -2.09
N HIS A 7 -0.86 7.62 -1.19
CA HIS A 7 0.35 6.80 -1.16
C HIS A 7 -0.05 5.36 -0.84
N HIS A 8 -0.27 4.58 -1.90
CA HIS A 8 -0.51 3.15 -1.84
C HIS A 8 0.85 2.44 -1.72
N GLY A 9 1.42 2.43 -0.51
CA GLY A 9 2.71 1.78 -0.21
C GLY A 9 2.79 1.13 1.18
N PHE A 10 1.68 1.10 1.93
CA PHE A 10 1.64 0.57 3.29
C PHE A 10 1.55 -0.96 3.30
N ARG A 11 2.68 -1.69 3.24
CA ARG A 11 2.78 -3.02 3.89
C ARG A 11 4.14 -3.38 4.51
N THR A 12 5.20 -2.55 4.43
CA THR A 12 6.49 -2.91 5.05
C THR A 12 7.34 -1.75 5.58
N ALA A 13 6.96 -0.49 5.34
CA ALA A 13 7.75 0.66 5.79
C ALA A 13 7.34 1.10 7.22
N PRO A 14 8.29 1.48 8.09
CA PRO A 14 7.98 2.05 9.39
C PRO A 14 7.09 3.29 9.23
N ILE A 15 6.14 3.47 10.16
CA ILE A 15 5.25 4.63 10.18
C ILE A 15 6.12 5.90 10.19
N PRO A 16 5.98 6.80 9.20
CA PRO A 16 6.78 8.02 9.18
C PRO A 16 6.51 8.84 10.44
N CYS A 17 7.57 9.34 11.06
CA CYS A 17 7.53 10.19 12.24
C CYS A 17 8.52 11.36 12.08
N GLY A 18 8.13 12.54 12.55
CA GLY A 18 8.91 13.76 12.39
C GLY A 18 8.83 14.34 10.98
N TRP A 19 9.81 15.16 10.61
CA TRP A 19 9.84 15.82 9.31
C TRP A 19 10.30 14.88 8.20
N VAL A 20 9.44 14.70 7.20
CA VAL A 20 9.75 13.98 5.96
C VAL A 20 9.78 14.98 4.82
N GLN A 21 10.81 14.91 3.98
CA GLN A 21 10.90 15.72 2.76
C GLN A 21 10.39 14.93 1.56
N THR A 22 9.53 15.54 0.77
CA THR A 22 9.01 14.99 -0.48
C THR A 22 9.10 16.06 -1.56
N GLY A 23 10.13 15.96 -2.40
CA GLY A 23 10.47 17.02 -3.36
C GLY A 23 10.81 18.34 -2.64
N GLU A 24 10.09 19.40 -3.00
CA GLU A 24 10.23 20.75 -2.42
C GLU A 24 9.36 20.97 -1.18
N ARG A 25 8.57 19.97 -0.77
CA ARG A 25 7.67 20.04 0.39
C ARG A 25 8.24 19.28 1.57
N TRP A 26 8.00 19.80 2.77
CA TRP A 26 8.25 19.09 4.02
C TRP A 26 6.92 18.82 4.72
N ALA A 27 6.74 17.60 5.21
CA ALA A 27 5.57 17.17 5.95
C ALA A 27 5.99 16.71 7.35
N LEU A 28 5.31 17.18 8.38
CA LEU A 28 5.47 16.73 9.76
C LEU A 28 4.48 15.61 10.03
N TRP A 29 5.01 14.40 10.22
CA TRP A 29 4.23 13.20 10.48
C TRP A 29 4.15 12.90 11.96
N TYR A 30 2.95 12.62 12.43
CA TYR A 30 2.65 12.19 13.78
C TYR A 30 1.63 11.06 13.75
N ASN A 31 1.96 9.94 14.38
CA ASN A 31 1.08 8.76 14.46
C ASN A 31 0.49 8.33 13.09
N GLY A 32 1.31 8.37 12.04
CA GLY A 32 0.89 8.00 10.68
C GLY A 32 0.01 9.02 9.94
N ARG A 33 -0.17 10.22 10.50
CA ARG A 33 -0.89 11.33 9.86
C ARG A 33 0.03 12.53 9.67
N GLU A 34 -0.10 13.21 8.54
CA GLU A 34 0.48 14.53 8.35
C GLU A 34 -0.27 15.56 9.21
N THR A 35 0.44 16.21 10.14
CA THR A 35 -0.13 17.22 11.05
C THR A 35 0.28 18.65 10.68
N ALA A 36 1.33 18.80 9.87
CA ALA A 36 1.68 20.07 9.28
C ALA A 36 2.48 19.83 8.02
N GLY A 37 2.58 20.85 7.18
CA GLY A 37 3.69 20.89 6.26
C GLY A 37 4.00 22.27 5.74
N VAL A 38 5.10 22.31 5.00
CA VAL A 38 5.76 23.49 4.49
C VAL A 38 5.99 23.28 3.00
N ALA A 39 5.50 24.19 2.18
CA ALA A 39 5.70 24.18 0.74
C ALA A 39 6.23 25.56 0.29
N PRO A 40 6.95 25.63 -0.83
CA PRO A 40 7.31 26.90 -1.44
C PRO A 40 6.05 27.70 -1.77
N ASP A 41 6.09 29.02 -1.56
CA ASP A 41 5.00 29.95 -1.88
C ASP A 41 5.50 31.02 -2.83
N GLY A 42 5.82 30.58 -4.07
CA GLY A 42 6.28 31.47 -5.13
C GLY A 42 7.57 32.22 -4.77
N ALA A 43 7.61 33.51 -5.11
CA ALA A 43 8.85 34.26 -5.35
C ALA A 43 9.86 34.26 -4.19
N ASP A 44 9.47 34.36 -2.91
CA ASP A 44 10.44 34.50 -1.80
C ASP A 44 9.91 34.00 -0.44
N GLY A 45 8.98 33.05 -0.44
CA GLY A 45 8.33 32.61 0.80
C GLY A 45 8.05 31.12 0.87
N VAL A 46 7.69 30.67 2.07
CA VAL A 46 7.11 29.34 2.28
C VAL A 46 5.74 29.48 2.92
N ARG A 47 4.83 28.63 2.48
CA ARG A 47 3.51 28.47 3.06
C ARG A 47 3.52 27.27 3.97
N LEU A 48 2.90 27.46 5.12
CA LEU A 48 2.75 26.49 6.19
C LEU A 48 1.26 26.26 6.42
N TRP A 49 0.82 25.02 6.41
CA TRP A 49 -0.49 24.62 6.94
C TRP A 49 -0.27 23.66 8.11
N MET A 50 -1.12 23.75 9.13
CA MET A 50 -1.05 22.93 10.33
C MET A 50 -2.46 22.49 10.73
N GLU A 51 -2.56 21.25 11.18
CA GLU A 51 -3.78 20.61 11.67
C GLU A 51 -3.56 20.12 13.11
N GLY A 52 -4.44 20.54 14.01
CA GLY A 52 -4.47 20.07 15.39
C GLY A 52 -5.26 18.76 15.53
N GLN A 53 -5.55 18.39 16.78
CA GLN A 53 -6.35 17.20 17.08
C GLN A 53 -7.79 17.31 16.57
N LYS A 54 -8.34 18.54 16.54
CA LYS A 54 -9.74 18.77 16.20
C LYS A 54 -9.88 19.34 14.78
N MET A 55 -10.96 19.01 14.07
CA MET A 55 -11.18 19.42 12.67
C MET A 55 -11.19 20.93 12.44
N TRP A 56 -11.52 21.74 13.46
CA TRP A 56 -11.51 23.21 13.38
C TRP A 56 -10.18 23.83 13.78
N GLN A 57 -9.22 23.04 14.24
CA GLN A 57 -7.87 23.51 14.53
C GLN A 57 -7.04 23.41 13.25
N VAL A 58 -7.36 24.22 12.26
CA VAL A 58 -6.57 24.35 11.03
C VAL A 58 -6.00 25.75 10.98
N LYS A 59 -4.72 25.89 10.65
CA LYS A 59 -4.07 27.19 10.52
C LYS A 59 -3.13 27.22 9.33
N GLU A 60 -3.23 28.27 8.54
CA GLU A 60 -2.33 28.55 7.42
C GLU A 60 -1.54 29.84 7.68
N VAL A 61 -0.24 29.83 7.42
CA VAL A 61 0.69 30.92 7.71
C VAL A 61 1.76 31.00 6.62
N ARG A 62 2.27 32.21 6.34
CA ARG A 62 3.46 32.42 5.52
C ARG A 62 4.69 32.66 6.39
N ALA A 63 5.83 32.13 5.98
CA ALA A 63 7.12 32.40 6.61
C ALA A 63 8.18 32.72 5.58
N ALA A 64 9.21 33.46 6.00
CA ALA A 64 10.33 33.84 5.14
C ALA A 64 11.32 32.69 4.89
N SER A 65 11.25 31.61 5.69
CA SER A 65 12.13 30.45 5.51
C SER A 65 11.51 29.14 5.98
N VAL A 66 11.95 28.04 5.37
CA VAL A 66 11.58 26.67 5.77
C VAL A 66 11.90 26.42 7.24
N ARG A 67 13.07 26.87 7.72
CA ARG A 67 13.48 26.67 9.10
C ARG A 67 12.55 27.38 10.09
N GLN A 68 12.12 28.60 9.77
CA GLN A 68 11.15 29.33 10.59
C GLN A 68 9.78 28.63 10.56
N ALA A 69 9.32 28.21 9.38
CA ALA A 69 8.06 27.49 9.22
C ALA A 69 8.05 26.19 10.04
N LYS A 70 9.11 25.38 9.96
CA LYS A 70 9.22 24.13 10.72
C LYS A 70 9.16 24.36 12.23
N ARG A 71 9.94 25.31 12.76
CA ARG A 71 9.92 25.63 14.20
C ARG A 71 8.56 26.13 14.67
N TYR A 72 7.88 26.94 13.86
CA TYR A 72 6.54 27.41 14.18
C TYR A 72 5.55 26.25 14.20
N ALA A 73 5.59 25.39 13.19
CA ALA A 73 4.74 24.21 13.06
C ALA A 73 4.94 23.25 14.25
N GLU A 74 6.19 22.93 14.58
CA GLU A 74 6.53 22.07 15.73
C GLU A 74 5.90 22.59 17.02
N ARG A 75 6.08 23.88 17.33
CA ARG A 75 5.54 24.47 18.57
C ARG A 75 4.01 24.51 18.55
N TRP A 76 3.42 24.86 17.42
CA TRP A 76 1.97 24.97 17.29
C TRP A 76 1.28 23.61 17.38
N CYS A 77 1.85 22.59 16.73
CA CYS A 77 1.38 21.20 16.78
C CYS A 77 1.62 20.60 18.17
N ALA A 78 2.81 20.75 18.74
CA ALA A 78 3.15 20.22 20.07
C ALA A 78 2.17 20.70 21.14
N ALA A 79 1.84 22.00 21.17
CA ALA A 79 0.89 22.58 22.12
C ALA A 79 -0.54 22.03 22.00
N ARG A 80 -0.90 21.39 20.88
CA ARG A 80 -2.25 20.86 20.59
C ARG A 80 -2.31 19.34 20.64
N LEU A 81 -1.23 18.67 20.26
CA LEU A 81 -1.11 17.22 20.28
C LEU A 81 -0.79 16.69 21.69
N TYR A 82 -0.04 17.48 22.49
CA TYR A 82 0.33 17.14 23.85
C TYR A 82 0.01 18.28 24.83
N PRO A 83 -1.28 18.54 25.12
CA PRO A 83 -1.68 19.64 25.99
C PRO A 83 -1.18 19.48 27.43
N ASP A 84 -0.94 18.25 27.89
CA ASP A 84 -0.55 17.95 29.27
C ASP A 84 0.98 17.97 29.49
N LEU A 85 1.77 18.14 28.43
CA LEU A 85 3.23 18.16 28.51
C LEU A 85 3.78 19.58 28.39
N PRO A 86 4.91 19.89 29.05
CA PRO A 86 5.58 21.17 28.84
C PRO A 86 6.04 21.27 27.38
N LEU A 87 5.88 22.45 26.77
CA LEU A 87 6.08 22.65 25.33
C LEU A 87 7.43 22.12 24.81
N ARG A 88 8.51 22.27 25.60
CA ARG A 88 9.83 21.76 25.23
C ARG A 88 9.83 20.24 25.08
N GLU A 89 9.21 19.52 26.02
CA GLU A 89 9.11 18.06 25.98
C GLU A 89 8.15 17.61 24.88
N ALA A 90 7.02 18.31 24.71
CA ALA A 90 6.08 18.03 23.64
C ALA A 90 6.72 18.16 22.25
N VAL A 91 7.53 19.20 22.02
CA VAL A 91 8.29 19.36 20.78
C VAL A 91 9.30 18.22 20.64
N ALA A 92 10.06 17.91 21.70
CA ALA A 92 11.04 16.82 21.68
C ALA A 92 10.39 15.50 21.27
N ARG A 93 9.26 15.11 21.90
CA ARG A 93 8.51 13.89 21.55
C ARG A 93 7.91 13.92 20.14
N LEU A 94 7.50 15.09 19.65
CA LEU A 94 6.93 15.24 18.30
C LEU A 94 7.99 15.12 17.20
N THR A 95 9.20 15.61 17.46
CA THR A 95 10.32 15.56 16.52
C THR A 95 11.23 14.35 16.72
N ASP A 96 11.07 13.62 17.81
CA ASP A 96 11.81 12.40 18.06
C ASP A 96 11.39 11.35 17.02
N SER A 97 12.29 11.13 16.06
CA SER A 97 12.13 10.13 15.01
C SER A 97 12.45 8.71 15.50
N THR A 98 12.71 8.53 16.79
CA THR A 98 12.82 7.19 17.38
C THR A 98 11.50 6.47 17.13
N PRO A 99 11.47 5.40 16.31
CA PRO A 99 10.26 4.64 16.09
C PRO A 99 9.74 4.23 17.46
N ILE A 100 8.46 4.52 17.74
CA ILE A 100 7.82 4.02 18.96
C ILE A 100 8.01 2.51 18.91
N GLN A 101 8.91 1.99 19.75
CA GLN A 101 9.04 0.57 19.92
C GLN A 101 7.75 0.12 20.57
N LEU A 102 6.86 -0.42 19.73
CA LEU A 102 5.74 -1.18 20.22
C LEU A 102 6.34 -2.26 21.13
N PRO A 103 5.88 -2.38 22.38
CA PRO A 103 6.36 -3.44 23.24
C PRO A 103 6.24 -4.76 22.47
N PRO A 104 7.27 -5.64 22.54
CA PRO A 104 7.21 -6.91 21.83
C PRO A 104 5.88 -7.58 22.16
N PRO A 105 5.17 -8.15 21.15
CA PRO A 105 3.88 -8.78 21.38
C PRO A 105 4.05 -9.75 22.54
N LEU A 106 3.24 -9.57 23.58
CA LEU A 106 3.27 -10.45 24.75
C LEU A 106 3.27 -11.89 24.24
N PRO A 107 4.14 -12.78 24.75
CA PRO A 107 4.14 -14.18 24.33
C PRO A 107 2.71 -14.68 24.44
N GLY A 108 2.13 -15.04 23.29
CA GLY A 108 0.73 -15.37 23.19
C GLY A 108 0.41 -16.51 24.15
N LEU A 109 -0.69 -16.38 24.89
CA LEU A 109 -1.18 -17.47 25.72
C LEU A 109 -1.30 -18.73 24.85
N PRO A 110 -0.92 -19.91 25.37
CA PRO A 110 -1.05 -21.14 24.63
C PRO A 110 -2.51 -21.28 24.15
N PRO A 111 -2.74 -21.64 22.87
CA PRO A 111 -4.07 -21.63 22.29
C PRO A 111 -4.98 -22.53 23.11
N THR A 112 -6.14 -22.00 23.48
CA THR A 112 -7.15 -22.74 24.25
C THR A 112 -7.63 -23.96 23.46
N ARG A 113 -8.12 -25.01 24.14
CA ARG A 113 -8.64 -26.23 23.48
C ARG A 113 -9.69 -25.92 22.40
N ALA A 114 -10.53 -24.91 22.63
CA ALA A 114 -11.53 -24.46 21.66
C ALA A 114 -10.88 -23.88 20.39
N GLN A 115 -9.84 -23.04 20.53
CA GLN A 115 -9.08 -22.51 19.40
C GLN A 115 -8.34 -23.62 18.64
N GLN A 116 -7.81 -24.62 19.35
CA GLN A 116 -7.18 -25.78 18.71
C GLN A 116 -8.20 -26.61 17.93
N GLN A 117 -9.39 -26.85 18.48
CA GLN A 117 -10.47 -27.55 17.78
C GLN A 117 -11.01 -26.75 16.60
N GLN A 118 -11.06 -25.42 16.69
CA GLN A 118 -11.43 -24.57 15.56
C GLN A 118 -10.35 -24.62 14.46
N ALA A 119 -9.07 -24.54 14.81
CA ALA A 119 -7.96 -24.67 13.87
C ALA A 119 -7.95 -26.05 13.18
N ARG A 120 -8.24 -27.13 13.92
CA ARG A 120 -8.40 -28.48 13.33
C ARG A 120 -9.56 -28.54 12.34
N ARG A 121 -10.74 -28.03 12.71
CA ARG A 121 -11.90 -27.97 11.81
C ARG A 121 -11.62 -27.16 10.54
N LEU A 122 -10.89 -26.04 10.67
CA LEU A 122 -10.48 -25.22 9.53
C LEU A 122 -9.46 -25.95 8.64
N ALA A 123 -8.49 -26.67 9.22
CA ALA A 123 -7.52 -27.46 8.46
C ALA A 123 -8.17 -28.64 7.72
N GLU A 124 -9.12 -29.32 8.36
CA GLU A 124 -9.90 -30.41 7.78
C GLU A 124 -10.76 -29.93 6.60
N SER A 125 -11.44 -28.78 6.75
CA SER A 125 -12.18 -28.15 5.65
C SER A 125 -11.26 -27.71 4.51
N GLY A 126 -10.14 -27.06 4.84
CA GLY A 126 -9.19 -26.56 3.85
C GLY A 126 -8.51 -27.68 3.04
N ALA A 127 -8.32 -28.86 3.62
CA ALA A 127 -7.77 -30.02 2.90
C ALA A 127 -8.71 -30.54 1.81
N LEU A 128 -10.03 -30.53 2.05
CA LEU A 128 -11.04 -30.93 1.07
C LEU A 128 -11.17 -29.89 -0.06
N ASP A 129 -11.02 -28.61 0.27
CA ASP A 129 -11.08 -27.54 -0.74
C ASP A 129 -9.82 -27.53 -1.63
N LEU A 130 -8.63 -27.73 -1.04
CA LEU A 130 -7.38 -27.79 -1.80
C LEU A 130 -7.30 -29.01 -2.72
N THR A 131 -7.85 -30.16 -2.32
CA THR A 131 -7.92 -31.35 -3.17
C THR A 131 -8.86 -31.15 -4.35
N ARG A 132 -10.04 -30.56 -4.12
CA ARG A 132 -10.99 -30.18 -5.18
C ARG A 132 -10.40 -29.14 -6.15
N ILE A 133 -9.72 -28.12 -5.63
CA ILE A 133 -9.06 -27.10 -6.46
C ILE A 133 -7.93 -27.72 -7.28
N LYS A 134 -7.12 -28.61 -6.69
CA LYS A 134 -6.07 -29.32 -7.42
C LYS A 134 -6.65 -30.21 -8.52
N GLU A 135 -7.73 -30.94 -8.26
CA GLU A 135 -8.43 -31.76 -9.26
C GLU A 135 -9.05 -30.92 -10.39
N ALA A 136 -9.58 -29.74 -10.08
CA ALA A 136 -10.12 -28.81 -11.08
C ALA A 136 -9.01 -28.11 -11.90
N LEU A 137 -7.81 -27.99 -11.34
CA LEU A 137 -6.63 -27.41 -11.99
C LEU A 137 -5.74 -28.45 -12.69
N GLU A 138 -6.00 -29.75 -12.52
CA GLU A 138 -5.37 -30.79 -13.35
C GLU A 138 -5.72 -30.50 -14.82
N PRO A 139 -4.71 -30.36 -15.71
CA PRO A 139 -4.95 -29.97 -17.09
C PRO A 139 -5.82 -31.03 -17.78
N ARG A 140 -7.00 -30.59 -18.24
CA ARG A 140 -7.92 -31.38 -19.06
C ARG A 140 -7.13 -32.04 -20.21
N LYS A 141 -7.02 -33.37 -20.18
CA LYS A 141 -6.40 -34.16 -21.26
C LYS A 141 -6.90 -33.63 -22.60
N PRO A 142 -6.02 -33.23 -23.54
CA PRO A 142 -6.48 -32.78 -24.84
C PRO A 142 -7.22 -33.94 -25.50
N ALA A 143 -8.45 -33.68 -25.95
CA ALA A 143 -9.21 -34.62 -26.75
C ALA A 143 -8.34 -35.03 -27.94
N THR A 144 -8.15 -36.33 -28.08
CA THR A 144 -7.37 -36.97 -29.13
C THR A 144 -7.72 -36.32 -30.46
N ILE A 145 -6.74 -35.67 -31.08
CA ILE A 145 -6.86 -35.09 -32.42
C ILE A 145 -7.35 -36.21 -33.34
N SER A 146 -8.62 -36.15 -33.72
CA SER A 146 -9.21 -37.01 -34.73
C SER A 146 -8.42 -36.81 -36.02
N LYS A 147 -7.60 -37.80 -36.38
CA LYS A 147 -6.91 -37.84 -37.68
C LYS A 147 -7.93 -37.58 -38.80
N PRO A 148 -7.61 -36.77 -39.81
CA PRO A 148 -8.54 -36.51 -40.89
C PRO A 148 -8.86 -37.81 -41.63
N ARG A 149 -10.15 -37.97 -41.97
CA ARG A 149 -10.67 -39.18 -42.60
C ARG A 149 -9.95 -39.37 -43.96
N PRO A 150 -9.58 -40.59 -44.37
CA PRO A 150 -8.77 -40.84 -45.59
C PRO A 150 -9.34 -40.24 -46.88
N ARG A 151 -10.65 -39.92 -46.88
CA ARG A 151 -11.36 -39.34 -48.02
C ARG A 151 -10.94 -37.89 -48.32
N ASP A 152 -10.46 -37.15 -47.32
CA ASP A 152 -10.04 -35.75 -47.50
C ASP A 152 -8.62 -35.65 -48.08
N ALA A 153 -7.72 -36.57 -47.71
CA ALA A 153 -6.39 -36.68 -48.32
C ALA A 153 -6.48 -36.94 -49.84
N ARG A 154 -7.43 -37.78 -50.29
CA ARG A 154 -7.63 -38.04 -51.73
C ARG A 154 -8.14 -36.81 -52.49
N LYS A 155 -8.94 -35.94 -51.86
CA LYS A 155 -9.42 -34.69 -52.47
C LYS A 155 -8.30 -33.65 -52.60
N GLU A 156 -7.37 -33.61 -51.66
CA GLU A 156 -6.22 -32.71 -51.72
C GLU A 156 -5.24 -33.11 -52.83
N TRP A 157 -4.98 -34.41 -53.02
CA TRP A 157 -4.16 -34.90 -54.14
C TRP A 157 -4.77 -34.58 -55.50
N VAL A 158 -6.09 -34.75 -55.66
CA VAL A 158 -6.79 -34.40 -56.91
C VAL A 158 -6.75 -32.89 -57.18
N ARG A 159 -6.86 -32.04 -56.14
CA ARG A 159 -6.72 -30.59 -56.28
C ARG A 159 -5.29 -30.15 -56.60
N ALA A 160 -4.28 -30.85 -56.08
CA ALA A 160 -2.88 -30.58 -56.39
C ALA A 160 -2.56 -30.93 -57.86
N GLY A 161 -2.99 -32.10 -58.34
CA GLY A 161 -2.79 -32.49 -59.75
C GLY A 161 -3.50 -31.58 -60.76
N LEU A 162 -4.66 -31.02 -60.37
CA LEU A 162 -5.40 -30.08 -61.22
C LEU A 162 -4.74 -28.68 -61.32
N ARG A 163 -3.94 -28.30 -60.32
CA ARG A 163 -3.14 -27.05 -60.38
C ARG A 163 -1.93 -27.18 -61.29
N ASP A 164 -1.31 -28.37 -61.32
CA ASP A 164 -0.14 -28.65 -62.15
C ASP A 164 -0.48 -28.62 -63.66
N LEU A 165 -1.70 -29.07 -64.02
CA LEU A 165 -2.19 -29.06 -65.41
C LEU A 165 -2.65 -27.68 -65.93
N ARG A 166 -2.74 -26.66 -65.08
CA ARG A 166 -3.16 -25.29 -65.45
C ARG A 166 -2.01 -24.27 -65.44
N GLY A 167 -0.76 -24.75 -65.32
CA GLY A 167 0.44 -23.92 -65.25
C GLY A 167 1.44 -24.17 -66.38
N ARG A 168 1.05 -23.94 -67.63
CA ARG A 168 1.93 -23.43 -68.70
C ARG A 168 1.12 -22.83 -69.83
#